data_AF-A0A7U9N1G6-F1
#
_entry.id   AF-A0A7U9N1G6-F1
#
_cell.length_a   1.000
_cell.length_b   1.000
_cell.length_c   1.000
_cell.angle_alpha   90.00
_cell.angle_beta   90.00
_cell.angle_gamma   90.00
#
_symmetry.space_group_name_H-M   'P 1'
#
loop_
_entity.id
_entity.type
_entity.pdbx_description
1 polymer ?
#
loop_
_entity_poly.entity_id
_entity_poly.type
_entity_poly.pdbx_seq_one_letter_code
_entity_poly.pdbx_strand_id
1 'polypeptide(L)'
;MADKKSGRGKKQTLLGSVLAVVIILLLGGTRLFDGDGVPGLGTASEAGADNALETLLEEAQSADWLEDTRETVYSFRNERLLNQHYEKHGMEMGFASLEEYVEAANAVIHHPDALHKLEAEDNDDVYFLEATNEFVVVSTDGYIRTYFIADGGIDYFNRQ
;
A
#
# COMPACT_ATOMS: atom_id res chain seq x y z
N MET A 1 50.60 -14.64 33.54
CA MET A 1 50.88 -15.37 32.28
C MET A 1 49.68 -15.24 31.36
N ALA A 2 49.93 -14.86 30.12
CA ALA A 2 48.96 -14.76 29.04
C ALA A 2 48.55 -16.15 28.52
N ASP A 3 47.38 -16.23 27.88
CA ASP A 3 47.14 -16.89 26.57
C ASP A 3 45.63 -16.76 26.25
N LYS A 4 45.16 -15.80 25.45
CA LYS A 4 45.08 -15.74 23.97
C LYS A 4 44.52 -17.00 23.28
N LYS A 5 43.31 -16.86 22.71
CA LYS A 5 42.87 -17.28 21.36
C LYS A 5 41.37 -16.95 21.22
N SER A 6 40.76 -16.67 20.08
CA SER A 6 41.14 -16.20 18.74
C SER A 6 39.87 -16.33 17.88
N GLY A 7 39.58 -15.32 17.06
CA GLY A 7 38.76 -15.46 15.85
C GLY A 7 37.28 -15.09 16.04
N ARG A 8 36.60 -14.48 15.07
CA ARG A 8 36.98 -14.10 13.70
C ARG A 8 35.88 -13.18 13.21
N GLY A 9 36.24 -11.95 12.83
CA GLY A 9 35.30 -11.04 12.18
C GLY A 9 34.80 -11.62 10.85
N LYS A 10 33.51 -11.46 10.59
CA LYS A 10 32.95 -11.54 9.24
C LYS A 10 32.26 -10.23 8.97
N LYS A 11 32.91 -9.41 8.15
CA LYS A 11 32.27 -8.29 7.46
C LYS A 11 31.48 -8.94 6.33
N GLN A 12 30.16 -8.87 6.40
CA GLN A 12 29.31 -9.27 5.28
C GLN A 12 28.62 -8.00 4.77
N THR A 13 28.94 -7.70 3.54
CA THR A 13 28.62 -6.48 2.80
C THR A 13 27.29 -6.65 2.09
N LEU A 14 26.43 -5.65 2.28
CA LEU A 14 25.40 -5.09 1.40
C LEU A 14 25.15 -5.78 0.05
N LEU A 15 23.88 -6.05 -0.23
CA LEU A 15 23.23 -5.78 -1.51
C LEU A 15 21.72 -5.68 -1.26
N GLY A 16 21.28 -4.49 -0.88
CA GLY A 16 19.88 -4.09 -1.00
C GLY A 16 19.53 -4.01 -2.49
N SER A 17 18.36 -4.51 -2.86
CA SER A 17 17.79 -4.33 -4.19
C SER A 17 16.33 -3.93 -4.01
N VAL A 18 16.11 -2.63 -3.78
CA VAL A 18 14.81 -2.00 -4.00
C VAL A 18 14.69 -1.79 -5.49
N LEU A 19 13.86 -2.61 -6.14
CA LEU A 19 13.57 -2.51 -7.56
C LEU A 19 12.58 -1.36 -7.78
N ALA A 20 13.08 -0.21 -8.23
CA ALA A 20 12.25 0.89 -8.69
C ALA A 20 11.51 0.47 -9.98
N VAL A 21 10.19 0.28 -9.89
CA VAL A 21 9.35 0.07 -11.08
C VAL A 21 9.03 1.44 -11.69
N VAL A 22 9.57 1.67 -12.88
CA VAL A 22 9.33 2.85 -13.70
C VAL A 22 7.98 2.69 -14.41
N ILE A 23 7.00 3.53 -14.07
CA ILE A 23 5.71 3.62 -14.77
C ILE A 23 5.94 4.38 -16.09
N ILE A 24 5.81 3.68 -17.22
CA ILE A 24 5.79 4.29 -18.55
C ILE A 24 4.34 4.62 -18.91
N LEU A 25 3.97 5.90 -18.79
CA LEU A 25 2.78 6.48 -19.44
C LEU A 25 3.06 6.67 -20.94
N LEU A 26 2.34 5.97 -21.81
CA LEU A 26 2.26 6.31 -23.23
C LEU A 26 0.87 6.85 -23.58
N LEU A 27 0.84 8.18 -23.70
CA LEU A 27 -0.14 8.98 -24.42
C LEU A 27 0.03 8.80 -25.95
N GLY A 28 -1.10 8.80 -26.66
CA GLY A 28 -1.19 9.03 -28.11
C GLY A 28 -2.17 8.06 -28.77
N GLY A 29 -3.19 8.43 -29.52
CA GLY A 29 -3.54 9.71 -30.13
C GLY A 29 -4.35 9.42 -31.41
N THR A 30 -5.48 10.13 -31.56
CA THR A 30 -6.19 10.49 -32.80
C THR A 30 -6.81 9.42 -33.71
N ARG A 31 -8.15 9.34 -33.59
CA ARG A 31 -9.20 9.41 -34.63
C ARG A 31 -8.75 9.38 -36.10
N LEU A 32 -9.39 8.49 -36.87
CA LEU A 32 -9.63 8.66 -38.30
C LEU A 32 -11.15 8.69 -38.56
N PHE A 33 -11.60 9.80 -39.13
CA PHE A 33 -12.93 10.08 -39.65
C PHE A 33 -12.85 10.00 -41.18
N ASP A 34 -13.74 9.24 -41.80
CA ASP A 34 -14.17 9.29 -43.21
C ASP A 34 -15.60 8.70 -43.19
N GLY A 35 -16.65 9.24 -43.80
CA GLY A 35 -16.87 10.39 -44.66
C GLY A 35 -18.38 10.45 -45.01
N ASP A 36 -18.81 11.65 -45.40
CA ASP A 36 -19.91 12.03 -46.31
C ASP A 36 -21.40 11.66 -46.04
N GLY A 37 -22.19 12.71 -45.78
CA GLY A 37 -23.66 12.74 -45.89
C GLY A 37 -24.29 14.05 -45.41
N VAL A 38 -24.44 15.03 -46.32
CA VAL A 38 -25.15 16.33 -46.14
C VAL A 38 -26.69 16.19 -46.27
N PRO A 39 -27.53 17.23 -46.04
CA PRO A 39 -27.99 17.77 -44.76
C PRO A 39 -29.54 17.66 -44.59
N GLY A 40 -30.02 17.30 -43.40
CA GLY A 40 -31.45 17.23 -43.09
C GLY A 40 -31.87 18.27 -42.05
N LEU A 41 -32.69 19.23 -42.45
CA LEU A 41 -33.26 20.29 -41.65
C LEU A 41 -34.49 19.78 -40.85
N GLY A 42 -34.57 20.16 -39.57
CA GLY A 42 -35.67 19.89 -38.64
C GLY A 42 -35.24 18.86 -37.61
N THR A 43 -35.35 19.07 -36.30
CA THR A 43 -36.18 19.97 -35.51
C THR A 43 -35.46 20.18 -34.17
N ALA A 44 -35.50 21.40 -33.62
CA ALA A 44 -35.08 21.63 -32.25
C ALA A 44 -35.89 20.71 -31.31
N SER A 45 -35.18 19.82 -30.62
CA SER A 45 -35.72 19.04 -29.50
C SER A 45 -34.84 19.33 -28.30
N GLU A 46 -35.43 20.03 -27.36
CA GLU A 46 -34.93 20.28 -26.02
C GLU A 46 -34.58 18.94 -25.35
N ALA A 47 -33.29 18.70 -25.17
CA ALA A 47 -32.75 17.62 -24.35
C ALA A 47 -31.33 18.02 -23.92
N GLY A 48 -31.22 19.16 -23.23
CA GLY A 48 -29.97 19.87 -23.01
C GLY A 48 -29.80 20.48 -21.63
N ALA A 49 -30.57 20.04 -20.63
CA ALA A 49 -30.41 20.49 -19.25
C ALA A 49 -30.19 19.34 -18.26
N ASP A 50 -30.51 18.12 -18.68
CA ASP A 50 -30.58 16.92 -17.86
C ASP A 50 -29.17 16.30 -17.70
N ASN A 51 -28.39 16.29 -18.79
CA ASN A 51 -27.06 15.67 -18.82
C ASN A 51 -25.95 16.53 -18.18
N ALA A 52 -26.17 17.84 -18.00
CA ALA A 52 -25.16 18.72 -17.39
C ALA A 52 -25.11 18.56 -15.86
N LEU A 53 -26.25 18.27 -15.23
CA LEU A 53 -26.31 18.05 -13.78
C LEU A 53 -25.74 16.66 -13.42
N GLU A 54 -26.00 15.65 -14.24
CA GLU A 54 -25.46 14.29 -14.08
C GLU A 54 -23.93 14.27 -14.26
N THR A 55 -23.42 15.00 -15.26
CA THR A 55 -21.97 15.20 -15.45
C THR A 55 -21.30 15.91 -14.27
N LEU A 56 -21.95 16.92 -13.68
CA LEU A 56 -21.42 17.63 -12.51
C LEU A 56 -21.50 16.81 -11.20
N LEU A 57 -22.48 15.90 -11.08
CA LEU A 57 -22.56 14.94 -9.98
C LEU A 57 -21.51 13.82 -10.12
N GLU A 58 -21.21 13.38 -11.34
CA GLU A 58 -20.13 12.42 -11.61
C GLU A 58 -18.74 13.05 -11.40
N GLU A 59 -18.53 14.32 -11.75
CA GLU A 59 -17.28 15.04 -11.46
C GLU A 59 -17.08 15.27 -9.95
N ALA A 60 -18.16 15.49 -9.18
CA ALA A 60 -18.09 15.60 -7.72
C ALA A 60 -17.84 14.25 -7.03
N GLN A 61 -18.41 13.15 -7.55
CA GLN A 61 -18.10 11.79 -7.07
C GLN A 61 -16.69 11.35 -7.46
N SER A 62 -16.18 11.80 -8.60
CA SER A 62 -14.80 11.53 -9.04
C SER A 62 -13.76 12.36 -8.27
N ALA A 63 -14.16 13.50 -7.68
CA ALA A 63 -13.31 14.32 -6.82
C ALA A 63 -13.21 13.78 -5.38
N ASP A 64 -14.20 13.01 -4.92
CA ASP A 64 -14.22 12.36 -3.60
C ASP A 64 -13.21 11.20 -3.52
N TRP A 65 -13.05 10.44 -4.61
CA TRP A 65 -12.05 9.36 -4.72
C TRP A 65 -10.61 9.86 -4.96
N LEU A 66 -10.41 11.15 -5.22
CA LEU A 66 -9.05 11.70 -5.37
C LEU A 66 -8.41 12.08 -4.03
N GLU A 67 -9.21 12.19 -2.96
CA GLU A 67 -8.71 12.36 -1.59
C GLU A 67 -8.09 11.06 -1.04
N ASP A 68 -8.49 9.92 -1.60
CA ASP A 68 -8.05 8.54 -1.27
C ASP A 68 -6.66 8.17 -1.81
N THR A 69 -6.04 9.02 -2.64
CA THR A 69 -4.68 8.74 -3.16
C THR A 69 -3.56 9.46 -2.41
N ARG A 70 -3.87 10.11 -1.29
CA ARG A 70 -2.84 10.39 -0.28
C ARG A 70 -2.60 9.06 0.45
N GLU A 71 -1.62 8.27 0.00
CA GLU A 71 -1.24 7.05 0.74
C GLU A 71 -1.07 7.41 2.21
N THR A 72 -1.97 6.90 3.03
CA THR A 72 -2.02 7.25 4.45
C THR A 72 -0.82 6.62 5.10
N VAL A 73 0.12 7.45 5.59
CA VAL A 73 1.29 6.92 6.28
C VAL A 73 0.90 6.59 7.72
N TYR A 74 0.89 5.30 8.03
CA TYR A 74 0.60 4.78 9.36
C TYR A 74 1.85 4.77 10.24
N SER A 75 1.63 4.92 11.54
CA SER A 75 2.67 4.85 12.55
C SER A 75 2.21 4.02 13.73
N PHE A 76 3.15 3.57 14.57
CA PHE A 76 2.77 3.04 15.88
C PHE A 76 2.26 4.18 16.76
N ARG A 77 1.30 3.85 17.64
CA ARG A 77 0.65 4.83 18.54
C ARG A 77 1.61 5.68 19.38
N ASN A 78 2.78 5.15 19.72
CA ASN A 78 3.84 5.90 20.39
C ASN A 78 5.18 5.19 20.24
N GLU A 79 6.26 5.93 20.51
CA GLU A 79 7.63 5.43 20.44
C GLU A 79 7.86 4.19 21.31
N ARG A 80 7.23 4.09 22.49
CA ARG A 80 7.40 2.92 23.36
C ARG A 80 6.93 1.64 22.66
N LEU A 81 5.77 1.67 22.00
CA LEU A 81 5.24 0.51 21.27
C LEU A 81 6.08 0.20 20.03
N LEU A 82 6.51 1.22 19.29
CA LEU A 82 7.42 1.05 18.16
C LEU A 82 8.73 0.35 18.59
N ASN A 83 9.40 0.86 19.62
CA ASN A 83 10.64 0.28 20.12
C ASN A 83 10.43 -1.17 20.59
N GLN A 84 9.36 -1.45 21.33
CA GLN A 84 9.04 -2.82 21.79
C GLN A 84 8.85 -3.80 20.63
N HIS A 85 8.11 -3.41 19.60
CA HIS A 85 7.89 -4.27 18.43
C HIS A 85 9.15 -4.41 17.57
N TYR A 86 9.90 -3.34 17.39
CA TYR A 86 11.16 -3.39 16.66
C TYR A 86 12.20 -4.29 17.35
N GLU A 87 12.34 -4.18 18.68
CA GLU A 87 13.26 -5.02 19.44
C GLU A 87 12.88 -6.50 19.36
N LYS A 88 11.59 -6.80 19.31
CA LYS A 88 11.09 -8.18 19.26
C LYS A 88 11.10 -8.78 17.86
N HIS A 89 10.71 -8.01 16.84
CA HIS A 89 10.46 -8.49 15.49
C HIS A 89 11.37 -7.82 14.46
N GLY A 90 11.45 -6.48 14.47
CA GLY A 90 12.20 -5.71 13.47
C GLY A 90 13.67 -6.11 13.35
N MET A 91 14.35 -6.37 14.48
CA MET A 91 15.74 -6.84 14.47
C MET A 91 15.90 -8.25 13.88
N GLU A 92 14.96 -9.16 14.14
CA GLU A 92 14.98 -10.53 13.61
C GLU A 92 14.67 -10.54 12.11
N MET A 93 13.84 -9.60 11.65
CA MET A 93 13.56 -9.35 10.24
C MET A 93 14.73 -8.69 9.50
N GLY A 94 15.74 -8.19 10.23
CA GLY A 94 16.97 -7.65 9.66
C GLY A 94 16.94 -6.15 9.33
N PHE A 95 15.97 -5.40 9.84
CA PHE A 95 15.94 -3.95 9.70
C PHE A 95 17.05 -3.29 10.51
N ALA A 96 17.67 -2.23 9.97
CA ALA A 96 18.76 -1.53 10.63
C ALA A 96 18.27 -0.39 11.53
N SER A 97 17.03 0.07 11.33
CA SER A 97 16.46 1.18 12.08
C SER A 97 14.95 1.04 12.29
N LEU A 98 14.43 1.80 13.26
CA LEU A 98 12.98 1.95 13.52
C LEU A 98 12.25 2.54 12.31
N GLU A 99 12.90 3.43 11.56
CA GLU A 99 12.33 4.10 10.38
C GLU A 99 12.10 3.10 9.24
N GLU A 100 13.13 2.31 8.89
CA GLU A 100 13.02 1.26 7.86
C GLU A 100 11.93 0.23 8.22
N TYR A 101 11.80 -0.10 9.51
CA TYR A 101 10.78 -1.02 9.99
C TYR A 101 9.35 -0.46 9.83
N VAL A 102 9.14 0.83 10.09
CA VAL A 102 7.83 1.48 9.87
C VAL A 102 7.53 1.66 8.38
N GLU A 103 8.55 2.02 7.59
CA GLU A 103 8.43 2.14 6.14
C GLU A 103 8.02 0.80 5.51
N ALA A 104 8.63 -0.30 5.94
CA ALA A 104 8.30 -1.62 5.44
C ALA A 104 6.89 -2.08 5.86
N ALA A 105 6.43 -1.76 7.07
CA ALA A 105 5.04 -1.99 7.47
C ALA A 105 4.05 -1.25 6.54
N ASN A 106 4.33 0.02 6.23
CA ASN A 106 3.52 0.80 5.30
C ASN A 106 3.60 0.27 3.86
N ALA A 107 4.76 -0.24 3.43
CA ALA A 107 4.89 -0.86 2.13
C ALA A 107 3.98 -2.09 1.99
N VAL A 108 3.81 -2.88 3.05
CA VAL A 108 2.85 -4.01 3.08
C VAL A 108 1.41 -3.51 3.03
N ILE A 109 1.04 -2.49 3.82
CA ILE A 109 -0.32 -1.92 3.85
C ILE A 109 -0.75 -1.41 2.46
N HIS A 110 0.14 -0.75 1.73
CA HIS A 110 -0.14 -0.19 0.40
C HIS A 110 0.17 -1.15 -0.75
N HIS A 111 0.63 -2.38 -0.46
CA HIS A 111 0.99 -3.32 -1.52
C HIS A 111 -0.27 -3.78 -2.27
N PRO A 112 -0.32 -3.69 -3.62
CA PRO A 112 -1.53 -4.05 -4.38
C PRO A 112 -1.93 -5.52 -4.24
N ASP A 113 -0.96 -6.39 -3.97
CA ASP A 113 -1.18 -7.83 -3.75
C ASP A 113 -1.34 -8.21 -2.26
N ALA A 114 -1.36 -7.25 -1.33
CA ALA A 114 -1.63 -7.58 0.06
C ALA A 114 -3.09 -8.03 0.23
N LEU A 115 -3.27 -9.19 0.85
CA LEU A 115 -4.58 -9.63 1.30
C LEU A 115 -5.02 -8.74 2.47
N HIS A 116 -6.31 -8.40 2.49
CA HIS A 116 -6.89 -7.53 3.51
C HIS A 116 -8.19 -8.12 4.07
N LYS A 117 -8.40 -7.97 5.37
CA LYS A 117 -9.67 -8.25 6.06
C LYS A 117 -9.75 -7.49 7.38
N LEU A 118 -10.94 -7.50 7.99
CA LEU A 118 -11.13 -7.02 9.36
C LEU A 118 -10.96 -8.18 10.36
N GLU A 119 -10.25 -7.93 11.47
CA GLU A 119 -10.16 -8.84 12.61
C GLU A 119 -11.53 -8.97 13.29
N ALA A 120 -11.90 -10.18 13.70
CA ALA A 120 -13.25 -10.44 14.23
C ALA A 120 -13.50 -9.84 15.63
N GLU A 121 -12.45 -9.58 16.42
CA GLU A 121 -12.57 -9.15 17.82
C GLU A 121 -12.87 -7.65 17.94
N ASP A 122 -12.12 -6.81 17.22
CA ASP A 122 -12.15 -5.35 17.33
C ASP A 122 -12.32 -4.62 16.00
N ASN A 123 -12.41 -5.35 14.87
CA ASN A 123 -12.48 -4.82 13.51
C ASN A 123 -11.24 -4.02 13.10
N ASP A 124 -10.08 -4.37 13.65
CA ASP A 124 -8.81 -3.84 13.16
C ASP A 124 -8.52 -4.35 11.74
N ASP A 125 -7.85 -3.52 10.94
CA ASP A 125 -7.45 -3.86 9.58
C ASP A 125 -6.24 -4.79 9.61
N VAL A 126 -6.38 -5.96 9.00
CA VAL A 126 -5.34 -6.98 8.90
C VAL A 126 -4.86 -7.07 7.47
N TYR A 127 -3.57 -6.87 7.26
CA TYR A 127 -2.89 -6.95 5.97
C TYR A 127 -1.89 -8.11 5.97
N PHE A 128 -1.84 -8.85 4.86
CA PHE A 128 -0.89 -9.95 4.67
C PHE A 128 -0.35 -10.01 3.25
N LEU A 129 0.97 -9.94 3.10
CA LEU A 129 1.64 -10.11 1.82
C LEU A 129 2.16 -11.55 1.66
N GLU A 130 1.48 -12.35 0.84
CA GLU A 130 1.79 -13.78 0.68
C GLU A 130 3.22 -14.04 0.18
N ALA A 131 3.78 -13.14 -0.64
CA ALA A 131 5.10 -13.29 -1.23
C ALA A 131 6.23 -13.33 -0.19
N THR A 132 6.04 -12.64 0.94
CA THR A 132 7.05 -12.47 2.01
C THR A 132 6.57 -13.01 3.36
N ASN A 133 5.31 -13.45 3.44
CA ASN A 133 4.61 -13.78 4.68
C ASN A 133 4.56 -12.63 5.69
N GLU A 134 4.67 -11.39 5.23
CA GLU A 134 4.59 -10.22 6.10
C GLU A 134 3.15 -9.96 6.52
N PHE A 135 2.98 -9.65 7.79
CA PHE A 135 1.69 -9.50 8.43
C PHE A 135 1.66 -8.19 9.22
N VAL A 136 0.65 -7.35 8.99
CA VAL A 136 0.46 -6.06 9.64
C VAL A 136 -0.96 -5.95 10.18
N VAL A 137 -1.13 -5.38 11.37
CA VAL A 137 -2.45 -5.00 11.90
C VAL A 137 -2.46 -3.51 12.18
N VAL A 138 -3.49 -2.82 11.69
CA VAL A 138 -3.74 -1.40 11.90
C VAL A 138 -5.03 -1.26 12.70
N SER A 139 -4.98 -0.50 13.79
CA SER A 139 -6.17 -0.27 14.60
C SER A 139 -7.18 0.60 13.88
N THR A 140 -8.45 0.45 14.25
CA THR A 140 -9.57 1.28 13.73
C THR A 140 -9.36 2.80 13.87
N ASP A 141 -8.47 3.26 14.75
CA ASP A 141 -8.08 4.67 14.91
C ASP A 141 -6.75 5.05 14.22
N GLY A 142 -6.27 4.20 13.31
CA GLY A 142 -5.20 4.53 12.36
C GLY A 142 -3.77 4.31 12.86
N TYR A 143 -3.54 3.36 13.78
CA TYR A 143 -2.18 3.06 14.27
C TYR A 143 -1.77 1.62 14.04
N ILE A 144 -0.53 1.41 13.61
CA ILE A 144 0.07 0.09 13.54
C ILE A 144 0.11 -0.50 14.95
N ARG A 145 -0.49 -1.69 15.11
CA ARG A 145 -0.45 -2.49 16.33
C ARG A 145 0.68 -3.51 16.31
N THR A 146 0.92 -4.13 15.14
CA THR A 146 1.97 -5.12 14.97
C THR A 146 2.43 -5.20 13.52
N TYR A 147 3.65 -5.66 13.34
CA TYR A 147 4.25 -5.99 12.05
C TYR A 147 5.29 -7.10 12.27
N PHE A 148 5.22 -8.20 11.52
CA PHE A 148 6.18 -9.31 11.61
C PHE A 148 6.05 -10.27 10.42
N ILE A 149 6.98 -11.23 10.29
CA ILE A 149 6.86 -12.36 9.36
C ILE A 149 6.07 -13.47 10.05
N ALA A 150 4.91 -13.83 9.51
CA ALA A 150 4.11 -14.92 10.04
C ALA A 150 4.70 -16.29 9.63
N ASP A 151 5.34 -16.99 10.57
CA ASP A 151 5.93 -18.32 10.32
C ASP A 151 4.93 -19.35 9.75
N GLY A 152 3.65 -19.21 10.09
CA GLY A 152 2.57 -20.05 9.57
C GLY A 152 2.04 -19.62 8.20
N GLY A 153 2.60 -18.57 7.60
CA GLY A 153 2.17 -18.00 6.32
C GLY A 153 0.68 -17.69 6.29
N ILE A 154 0.05 -18.03 5.16
CA ILE A 154 -1.38 -17.80 4.92
C ILE A 154 -2.30 -18.45 5.97
N ASP A 155 -1.89 -19.59 6.56
CA ASP A 155 -2.68 -20.24 7.61
C ASP A 155 -2.74 -19.37 8.87
N TYR A 156 -1.71 -18.56 9.16
CA TYR A 156 -1.75 -17.60 10.25
C TYR A 156 -2.78 -16.52 9.96
N PHE A 157 -2.68 -15.88 8.79
CA PHE A 157 -3.62 -14.86 8.35
C PHE A 157 -5.06 -15.37 8.41
N ASN A 158 -5.35 -16.58 7.93
CA ASN A 158 -6.71 -17.15 7.92
C ASN A 158 -7.30 -17.37 9.32
N ARG A 159 -6.48 -17.47 10.37
CA ARG A 159 -6.95 -17.68 11.76
C ARG A 159 -7.23 -16.39 12.54
N GLN A 160 -6.68 -15.26 12.09
CA GLN A 160 -6.99 -13.95 12.69
C GLN A 160 -8.43 -13.56 12.35
#